data_AF-A0A814RRA4-F1
#
_entry.id   AF-A0A814RRA4-F1
#
_cell.length_a   1.000
_cell.length_b   1.000
_cell.length_c   1.000
_cell.angle_alpha   90.00
_cell.angle_beta   90.00
_cell.angle_gamma   90.00
#
_symmetry.space_group_name_H-M   'P 1'
#
loop_
_entity.id
_entity.type
_entity.pdbx_description
1 polymer ?
#
loop_
_entity_poly.entity_id
_entity_poly.type
_entity_poly.pdbx_seq_one_letter_code
_entity_poly.pdbx_strand_id
1 'polypeptide(L)'
;MKNMSIPNLNIPGIIVKQRFGTGSVTWANIECIRKLTQLPIICKGILSPIDAELAIKYGANGIIISNHGGRLTDTAPPAIQCLEDVVKAVDGRAEVFVDTGIRSGTDVLKALALGT
;
A
#
# COMPACT_ATOMS: atom_id res chain seq x y z
N MET A 1 -7.86 -9.80 22.54
CA MET A 1 -8.46 -8.60 23.16
C MET A 1 -9.30 -7.89 22.11
N LYS A 2 -10.59 -7.67 22.39
CA LYS A 2 -11.53 -7.02 21.46
C LYS A 2 -11.20 -5.53 21.34
N ASN A 3 -10.90 -5.06 20.14
CA ASN A 3 -11.15 -3.69 19.69
C ASN A 3 -11.71 -3.76 18.27
N MET A 4 -13.03 -3.90 18.19
CA MET A 4 -13.77 -3.79 16.95
C MET A 4 -14.42 -2.41 16.93
N SER A 5 -14.01 -1.54 16.02
CA SER A 5 -14.89 -0.45 15.53
C SER A 5 -14.38 0.22 14.25
N ILE A 6 -15.06 -0.10 13.14
CA ILE A 6 -15.45 0.90 12.14
C ILE A 6 -16.98 0.83 12.04
N PRO A 7 -17.68 1.83 12.59
CA PRO A 7 -18.61 2.62 11.78
C PRO A 7 -18.49 4.12 12.15
N ASN A 8 -18.87 5.13 11.39
CA ASN A 8 -19.83 5.25 10.30
C ASN A 8 -19.34 6.44 9.43
N LEU A 9 -19.28 6.33 8.10
CA LEU A 9 -19.26 7.54 7.25
C LEU A 9 -19.99 7.30 5.93
N ASN A 10 -21.04 8.09 5.78
CA ASN A 10 -22.08 7.99 4.78
C ASN A 10 -21.57 8.42 3.41
N ILE A 11 -21.75 7.55 2.41
CA ILE A 11 -21.34 7.73 1.02
C ILE A 11 -22.55 8.29 0.26
N PRO A 12 -22.47 9.54 -0.22
CA PRO A 12 -22.63 9.75 -1.65
C PRO A 12 -21.41 10.51 -2.20
N GLY A 13 -20.53 9.82 -2.94
CA GLY A 13 -19.31 10.39 -3.57
C GLY A 13 -17.95 10.03 -2.94
N ILE A 14 -17.93 9.17 -1.90
CA ILE A 14 -16.75 8.62 -1.18
C ILE A 14 -15.87 9.68 -0.47
N ILE A 15 -15.91 9.70 0.87
CA ILE A 15 -14.91 10.39 1.71
C ILE A 15 -14.15 9.36 2.55
N VAL A 16 -12.84 9.22 2.29
CA VAL A 16 -11.90 8.46 3.12
C VAL A 16 -11.42 9.35 4.26
N LYS A 17 -11.79 9.04 5.51
CA LYS A 17 -11.20 9.73 6.69
C LYS A 17 -9.76 9.26 6.88
N GLN A 18 -8.79 10.11 6.59
CA GLN A 18 -7.43 9.95 7.09
C GLN A 18 -7.46 10.06 8.62
N ARG A 19 -7.36 8.92 9.31
CA ARG A 19 -7.27 8.89 10.78
C ARG A 19 -5.82 9.16 11.17
N PHE A 20 -5.54 10.38 11.62
CA PHE A 20 -4.38 10.66 12.47
C PHE A 20 -4.79 10.34 13.91
N GLY A 21 -4.45 9.16 14.43
CA GLY A 21 -4.80 8.75 15.80
C GLY A 21 -4.65 7.24 16.08
N THR A 22 -4.81 6.87 17.35
CA THR A 22 -4.54 5.55 17.99
C THR A 22 -5.38 4.34 17.51
N GLY A 23 -5.98 4.41 16.32
CA GLY A 23 -6.66 3.27 15.72
C GLY A 23 -5.64 2.29 15.15
N SER A 24 -5.60 1.06 15.65
CA SER A 24 -4.76 0.01 15.08
C SER A 24 -5.27 -0.35 13.68
N VAL A 25 -4.54 0.04 12.64
CA VAL A 25 -4.74 -0.50 11.28
C VAL A 25 -4.16 -1.91 11.26
N THR A 26 -4.94 -2.84 10.74
CA THR A 26 -4.63 -4.26 10.62
C THR A 26 -5.00 -4.74 9.23
N TRP A 27 -4.46 -5.88 8.81
CA TRP A 27 -4.78 -6.48 7.51
C TRP A 27 -6.28 -6.80 7.33
N ALA A 28 -6.98 -7.16 8.41
CA ALA A 28 -8.43 -7.38 8.39
C ALA A 28 -9.23 -6.13 8.00
N ASN A 29 -8.65 -4.92 8.08
CA ASN A 29 -9.31 -3.73 7.59
C ASN A 29 -9.48 -3.73 6.06
N ILE A 30 -8.62 -4.42 5.31
CA ILE A 30 -8.74 -4.57 3.85
C ILE A 30 -10.02 -5.33 3.51
N GLU A 31 -10.31 -6.43 4.22
CA GLU A 31 -11.54 -7.20 4.05
C GLU A 31 -12.79 -6.37 4.38
N CYS A 32 -12.71 -5.53 5.42
CA CYS A 32 -13.79 -4.61 5.76
C CYS A 32 -14.02 -3.58 4.65
N ILE A 33 -12.96 -3.00 4.09
CA ILE A 33 -13.06 -2.05 2.97
C ILE A 33 -13.61 -2.75 1.73
N ARG A 34 -13.19 -3.99 1.45
CA ARG A 34 -13.70 -4.79 0.33
C ARG A 34 -15.21 -4.98 0.38
N LYS A 35 -15.80 -5.13 1.57
CA LYS A 35 -17.26 -5.21 1.73
C LYS A 35 -18.00 -3.92 1.40
N LEU A 36 -17.29 -2.78 1.34
CA LEU A 36 -17.87 -1.46 1.10
C LEU A 36 -17.69 -0.97 -0.35
N THR A 37 -16.84 -1.60 -1.15
CA THR A 37 -16.55 -1.16 -2.52
C THR A 37 -16.19 -2.30 -3.45
N GLN A 38 -16.62 -2.17 -4.72
CA GLN A 38 -16.17 -3.02 -5.82
C GLN A 38 -14.95 -2.46 -6.54
N LEU A 39 -14.51 -1.24 -6.19
CA LEU A 39 -13.31 -0.64 -6.77
C LEU A 39 -12.04 -1.41 -6.35
N PRO A 40 -10.98 -1.37 -7.17
CA PRO A 40 -9.68 -1.91 -6.78
C PRO A 40 -9.18 -1.27 -5.47
N ILE A 41 -8.66 -2.10 -4.57
CA ILE A 41 -8.03 -1.63 -3.33
C ILE A 41 -6.52 -1.71 -3.51
N ILE A 42 -5.84 -0.60 -3.26
CA ILE A 42 -4.39 -0.52 -3.38
C ILE A 42 -3.79 -0.23 -2.00
N CYS A 43 -2.83 -1.04 -1.57
CA CYS A 43 -2.11 -0.86 -0.32
C CYS A 43 -0.85 -0.02 -0.56
N LYS A 44 -0.82 1.20 -0.01
CA LYS A 44 0.32 2.12 -0.10
C LYS A 44 1.14 2.09 1.19
N GLY A 45 2.46 2.14 1.04
CA GLY A 45 3.39 2.20 2.17
C GLY A 45 4.12 0.88 2.41
N ILE A 46 4.04 -0.06 1.48
CA ILE A 46 4.66 -1.38 1.59
C ILE A 46 6.16 -1.25 1.29
N LEU A 47 7.01 -1.73 2.20
CA LEU A 47 8.47 -1.75 2.01
C LEU A 47 9.07 -3.16 2.21
N SER A 48 8.23 -4.14 2.52
CA SER A 48 8.64 -5.51 2.82
C SER A 48 7.91 -6.49 1.88
N PRO A 49 8.61 -7.50 1.34
CA PRO A 49 8.00 -8.60 0.58
C PRO A 49 6.89 -9.32 1.35
N ILE A 50 7.09 -9.53 2.67
CA ILE A 50 6.14 -10.20 3.56
C ILE A 50 4.83 -9.39 3.65
N ASP A 51 4.95 -8.07 3.74
CA ASP A 51 3.78 -7.19 3.82
C ASP A 51 3.03 -7.12 2.48
N ALA A 52 3.73 -7.27 1.35
CA ALA A 52 3.10 -7.38 0.04
C ALA A 52 2.27 -8.67 -0.09
N GLU A 53 2.84 -9.80 0.35
CA GLU A 53 2.11 -11.09 0.38
C GLU A 53 0.88 -11.03 1.29
N LEU A 54 1.01 -10.39 2.46
CA LEU A 54 -0.11 -10.20 3.37
C LEU A 54 -1.17 -9.28 2.75
N ALA A 55 -0.80 -8.15 2.16
CA ALA A 55 -1.75 -7.26 1.49
C ALA A 55 -2.58 -8.00 0.42
N ILE A 56 -1.91 -8.80 -0.43
CA ILE A 56 -2.58 -9.62 -1.45
C ILE A 56 -3.50 -10.66 -0.80
N LYS A 57 -3.00 -11.39 0.21
CA LYS A 57 -3.78 -12.39 0.94
C LYS A 57 -5.09 -11.84 1.50
N TYR A 58 -5.09 -10.59 1.94
CA TYR A 58 -6.25 -9.91 2.50
C TYR A 58 -7.10 -9.15 1.45
N GLY A 59 -6.75 -9.27 0.16
CA GLY A 59 -7.59 -8.81 -0.95
C GLY A 59 -7.22 -7.46 -1.55
N ALA A 60 -5.97 -7.00 -1.40
CA ALA A 60 -5.43 -5.90 -2.18
C ALA A 60 -5.28 -6.30 -3.66
N ASN A 61 -5.63 -5.40 -4.57
CA ASN A 61 -5.43 -5.55 -6.01
C ASN A 61 -4.12 -4.92 -6.50
N GLY A 62 -3.53 -4.04 -5.70
CA GLY A 62 -2.29 -3.38 -6.04
C GLY A 62 -1.49 -2.97 -4.81
N ILE A 63 -0.20 -2.77 -5.02
CA ILE A 63 0.78 -2.41 -4.00
C ILE A 63 1.48 -1.13 -4.45
N ILE A 64 1.61 -0.14 -3.56
CA ILE A 64 2.50 1.02 -3.78
C ILE A 64 3.65 0.95 -2.79
N ILE A 65 4.85 0.76 -3.32
CA ILE A 65 6.09 0.81 -2.57
C ILE A 65 6.43 2.26 -2.27
N SER A 66 6.45 2.60 -0.99
CA SER A 66 6.45 3.99 -0.54
C SER A 66 6.97 4.10 0.89
N ASN A 67 7.92 4.99 1.15
CA ASN A 67 8.25 5.42 2.51
C ASN A 67 7.63 6.80 2.85
N HIS A 68 6.58 7.20 2.10
CA HIS A 68 5.90 8.48 2.21
C HIS A 68 6.83 9.69 1.97
N GLY A 69 7.81 9.55 1.08
CA GLY A 69 8.78 10.61 0.82
C GLY A 69 9.71 10.87 2.01
N GLY A 70 9.94 9.87 2.88
CA GLY A 70 10.76 10.00 4.09
C GLY A 70 10.11 10.82 5.21
N ARG A 71 8.78 10.96 5.22
CA ARG A 71 8.06 11.86 6.14
C ARG A 71 7.39 11.17 7.34
N LEU A 72 7.43 9.84 7.39
CA LEU A 72 6.63 9.05 8.33
C LEU A 72 7.52 8.21 9.25
N THR A 73 8.18 7.19 8.71
CA THR A 73 9.14 6.37 9.45
C THR A 73 10.54 6.83 9.10
N ASP A 74 11.20 7.50 10.05
CA ASP A 74 12.60 7.87 9.88
C ASP A 74 13.48 6.62 9.72
N THR A 75 14.57 6.74 8.97
CA THR A 75 15.53 5.66 8.67
C THR A 75 14.96 4.44 7.91
N ALA A 76 13.71 4.51 7.43
CA ALA A 76 13.15 3.50 6.54
C ALA A 76 13.94 3.42 5.22
N PRO A 77 14.02 2.23 4.60
CA PRO A 77 14.76 2.07 3.36
C PRO A 77 14.20 2.97 2.23
N PRO A 78 15.05 3.38 1.27
CA PRO A 78 14.59 3.99 0.04
C PRO A 78 13.62 3.07 -0.70
N ALA A 79 12.47 3.60 -1.12
CA ALA A 79 11.42 2.83 -1.78
C ALA A 79 11.93 2.01 -2.98
N ILE A 80 12.79 2.61 -3.82
CA ILE A 80 13.34 1.94 -5.01
C ILE A 80 14.20 0.71 -4.67
N GLN A 81 14.84 0.67 -3.50
CA GLN A 81 15.65 -0.48 -3.07
C GLN A 81 14.79 -1.67 -2.64
N CYS A 82 13.51 -1.43 -2.31
CA CYS A 82 12.57 -2.48 -1.93
C CYS A 82 11.83 -3.06 -3.14
N LEU A 83 11.94 -2.43 -4.31
CA LEU A 83 11.08 -2.70 -5.47
C LEU A 83 11.24 -4.12 -5.99
N GLU A 84 12.45 -4.56 -6.29
CA GLU A 84 12.66 -5.89 -6.87
C GLU A 84 12.13 -7.02 -5.98
N ASP A 85 12.38 -6.94 -4.67
CA ASP A 85 11.99 -8.00 -3.74
C ASP A 85 10.46 -8.04 -3.55
N VAL A 86 9.82 -6.87 -3.54
CA VAL A 86 8.36 -6.78 -3.53
C VAL A 86 7.77 -7.30 -4.84
N VAL A 87 8.31 -6.94 -6.00
CA VAL A 87 7.85 -7.45 -7.31
C VAL A 87 7.94 -8.97 -7.37
N LYS A 88 9.07 -9.53 -6.94
CA LYS A 88 9.28 -10.99 -6.85
C LYS A 88 8.25 -11.65 -5.94
N ALA A 89 7.96 -11.06 -4.78
CA ALA A 89 6.97 -11.61 -3.85
C ALA A 89 5.53 -11.47 -4.37
N VAL A 90 5.22 -10.39 -5.10
CA VAL A 90 3.89 -10.19 -5.69
C VAL A 90 3.63 -11.22 -6.79
N ASP A 91 4.65 -11.59 -7.58
CA ASP A 91 4.58 -12.67 -8.59
C ASP A 91 3.37 -12.53 -9.53
N GLY A 92 3.14 -11.30 -10.02
CA GLY A 92 2.04 -10.98 -10.94
C GLY A 92 0.62 -11.05 -10.36
N ARG A 93 0.47 -11.33 -9.05
CA ARG A 93 -0.87 -11.45 -8.40
C ARG A 93 -1.56 -10.11 -8.14
N ALA A 94 -0.82 -9.01 -8.21
CA ALA A 94 -1.30 -7.64 -8.02
C ALA A 94 -0.46 -6.67 -8.87
N GLU A 95 -1.01 -5.50 -9.19
CA GLU A 95 -0.23 -4.43 -9.82
C GLU A 95 0.75 -3.82 -8.80
N VAL A 96 1.97 -3.51 -9.24
CA VAL A 96 3.00 -2.92 -8.39
C VAL A 96 3.32 -1.52 -8.87
N PHE A 97 3.30 -0.55 -7.96
CA PHE A 97 3.69 0.81 -8.22
C PHE A 97 4.80 1.22 -7.24
N VAL A 98 5.58 2.22 -7.60
CA VAL A 98 6.58 2.81 -6.70
C VAL A 98 6.47 4.34 -6.69
N ASP A 99 6.58 4.94 -5.50
CA ASP A 99 6.76 6.38 -5.34
C ASP A 99 8.09 6.70 -4.65
N THR A 100 8.25 7.94 -4.16
CA THR A 100 9.41 8.41 -3.40
C THR A 100 10.67 8.59 -4.26
N GLY A 101 11.12 9.84 -4.39
CA GLY A 101 12.43 10.15 -4.96
C GLY A 101 12.55 10.13 -6.49
N ILE A 102 11.49 9.83 -7.25
CA ILE A 102 11.48 9.96 -8.72
C ILE A 102 11.55 11.45 -9.11
N ARG A 103 12.62 11.88 -9.80
CA ARG A 103 12.83 13.30 -10.17
C ARG A 103 13.12 13.53 -11.65
N SER A 104 13.38 12.47 -12.40
CA SER A 104 13.71 12.54 -13.82
C SER A 104 13.12 11.37 -14.61
N GLY A 105 13.09 11.47 -15.93
CA GLY A 105 12.64 10.38 -16.80
C GLY A 105 13.51 9.13 -16.70
N THR A 106 14.80 9.26 -16.37
CA THR A 106 15.67 8.09 -16.16
C THR A 106 15.37 7.35 -14.87
N ASP A 107 14.84 8.03 -13.85
CA ASP A 107 14.33 7.38 -12.63
C ASP A 107 13.08 6.56 -12.93
N VAL A 108 12.17 7.10 -13.75
CA VAL A 108 10.98 6.38 -14.25
C VAL A 108 11.40 5.15 -15.04
N LEU A 109 12.35 5.29 -15.97
CA LEU A 109 12.86 4.18 -16.77
C LEU A 109 13.45 3.06 -15.88
N LYS A 110 14.21 3.41 -14.84
CA LYS A 110 14.76 2.43 -13.90
C LYS A 110 13.65 1.72 -13.12
N ALA A 111 12.64 2.45 -12.63
CA ALA A 111 11.50 1.84 -11.92
C ALA A 111 10.76 0.82 -12.80
N LEU A 112 10.48 1.17 -14.07
CA LEU A 112 9.87 0.27 -15.04
C LEU A 112 10.75 -0.96 -15.30
N ALA A 113 12.06 -0.78 -15.47
CA ALA A 113 13.00 -1.88 -15.70
C ALA A 113 13.09 -2.86 -14.51
N LEU A 114 12.85 -2.37 -13.29
CA LEU A 114 12.83 -3.16 -12.06
C LEU A 114 11.47 -3.85 -11.79
N GLY A 115 10.46 -3.60 -12.63
CA GLY A 115 9.18 -4.31 -12.59
C GLY A 115 8.03 -3.58 -11.93
N THR A 116 8.06 -2.23 -11.87
CA THR A 116 6.84 -1.46 -11.63
C THR A 116 5.89 -1.49 -12.83
#